data_AF-A0A9D6QLP0-F1
#
_entry.id   AF-A0A9D6QLP0-F1
#
_cell.length_a   1.000
_cell.length_b   1.000
_cell.length_c   1.000
_cell.angle_alpha   90.00
_cell.angle_beta   90.00
_cell.angle_gamma   90.00
#
_symmetry.space_group_name_H-M   'P 1'
#
loop_
_entity.id
_entity.type
_entity.pdbx_description
1 polymer ?
#
loop_
_entity_poly.entity_id
_entity_poly.type
_entity_poly.pdbx_seq_one_letter_code
_entity_poly.pdbx_strand_id
1 'polypeptide(L)'
;MVLARVARFSTVVIVVQLALSALCFGAEKQLHHYLLSKPLNYDVEIGKYAHIVHPILVAGMGIGYTAALYSRTQEPLAILSFISYEVAKFPAMLLRNSIIELSARQAIARWKKLRSISKIPGISRFSMLTASYIEREGTYFQRQRNSGYVFVESEEPLKADGDWIEEFGAPIEVTNLEETKLSLRLKLGEFEHEVAWETTLKDILEKKAMPEEVGKAWADYVDKLGEGRSRRERFSKKYEEGLEVVTKITLPNGTSKEIGTLLQGKSVRKLLGMTLTRRAWSFLKAGFRRTPLGADPQPLPICERVLQGD
;
A
#
# COMPACT_ATOMS: atom_id res chain seq x y z
N MET A 1 34.25 35.77 41.05
CA MET A 1 33.20 35.04 41.81
C MET A 1 32.03 34.53 40.95
N VAL A 2 31.73 35.15 39.79
CA VAL A 2 30.59 34.75 38.91
C VAL A 2 30.88 33.47 38.10
N LEU A 3 32.11 33.25 37.62
CA LEU A 3 32.50 32.06 36.83
C LEU A 3 32.38 30.73 37.60
N ALA A 4 32.62 30.71 38.91
CA ALA A 4 32.50 29.50 39.72
C ALA A 4 31.04 29.08 39.98
N ARG A 5 30.08 30.03 39.94
CA ARG A 5 28.65 29.74 40.06
C ARG A 5 28.06 29.19 38.76
N VAL A 6 28.53 29.69 37.61
CA VAL A 6 28.11 29.19 36.28
C VAL A 6 28.61 27.75 36.07
N ALA A 7 29.85 27.44 36.44
CA ALA A 7 30.39 26.09 36.33
C ALA A 7 29.60 25.06 37.16
N ARG A 8 29.23 25.39 38.41
CA ARG A 8 28.43 24.50 39.26
C ARG A 8 27.01 24.30 38.73
N PHE A 9 26.39 25.30 38.12
CA PHE A 9 25.08 25.16 37.49
C PHE A 9 25.13 24.24 36.26
N SER A 10 26.14 24.40 35.41
CA SER A 10 26.32 23.55 34.23
C SER A 10 26.57 22.08 34.59
N THR A 11 27.35 21.81 35.63
CA THR A 11 27.60 20.43 36.09
C THR A 11 26.34 19.79 36.66
N VAL A 12 25.53 20.53 37.42
CA VAL A 12 24.26 20.01 37.97
C VAL A 12 23.25 19.75 36.86
N VAL A 13 23.14 20.63 35.87
CA VAL A 13 22.26 20.42 34.71
C VAL A 13 22.69 19.19 33.91
N ILE A 14 23.99 19.00 33.66
CA ILE A 14 24.49 17.83 32.93
C ILE A 14 24.25 16.52 33.71
N VAL A 15 24.44 16.52 35.03
CA VAL A 15 24.21 15.33 35.87
C VAL A 15 22.72 14.99 35.96
N VAL A 16 21.84 16.00 36.08
CA VAL A 16 20.38 15.78 36.08
C VAL A 16 19.91 15.30 34.71
N GLN A 17 20.47 15.82 33.62
CA GLN A 17 20.12 15.42 32.26
C GLN A 17 20.65 14.02 31.91
N LEU A 18 21.82 13.62 32.42
CA LEU A 18 22.31 12.25 32.35
C LEU A 18 21.52 11.29 33.23
N ALA A 19 21.09 11.70 34.43
CA ALA A 19 20.23 10.88 35.30
C ALA A 19 18.82 10.71 34.72
N LEU A 20 18.25 11.74 34.10
CA LEU A 20 17.00 11.67 33.34
C LEU A 20 17.16 10.82 32.08
N SER A 21 18.29 10.92 31.38
CA SER A 21 18.57 10.06 30.23
C SER A 21 18.73 8.60 30.65
N ALA A 22 19.38 8.32 31.78
CA ALA A 22 19.52 6.97 32.34
C ALA A 22 18.20 6.40 32.89
N LEU A 23 17.26 7.25 33.35
CA LEU A 23 15.90 6.86 33.71
C LEU A 23 14.98 6.68 32.49
N CYS A 24 15.27 7.36 31.38
CA CYS A 24 14.59 7.18 30.08
C CYS A 24 15.15 6.02 29.24
N PHE A 25 16.34 5.51 29.56
CA PHE A 25 16.76 4.15 29.21
C PHE A 25 16.06 3.16 30.15
N GLY A 26 14.73 3.20 30.17
CA GLY A 26 13.94 2.08 30.65
C GLY A 26 14.41 0.86 29.88
N ALA A 27 14.63 -0.25 30.62
CA ALA A 27 14.94 -1.55 30.04
C ALA A 27 14.12 -1.72 28.76
N GLU A 28 14.78 -2.00 27.62
CA GLU A 28 14.08 -2.36 26.39
C GLU A 28 13.12 -3.50 26.74
N LYS A 29 11.85 -3.17 26.95
CA LYS A 29 10.82 -4.16 27.24
C LYS A 29 10.83 -5.10 26.05
N GLN A 30 11.11 -6.36 26.31
CA GLN A 30 11.12 -7.38 25.27
C GLN A 30 9.72 -7.46 24.69
N LEU A 31 9.56 -7.00 23.45
CA LEU A 31 8.27 -7.00 22.77
C LEU A 31 8.01 -8.39 22.20
N HIS A 32 6.81 -8.91 22.44
CA HIS A 32 6.33 -10.12 21.80
C HIS A 32 5.77 -9.78 20.42
N HIS A 33 6.18 -10.53 19.40
CA HIS A 33 5.73 -10.34 18.03
C HIS A 33 4.66 -11.37 17.67
N TYR A 34 3.54 -10.92 17.12
CA TYR A 34 2.47 -11.80 16.67
C TYR A 34 2.00 -11.47 15.26
N LEU A 35 1.61 -12.50 14.53
CA LEU A 35 0.85 -12.41 13.28
C LEU A 35 -0.60 -12.81 13.56
N LEU A 36 -1.55 -11.94 13.24
CA LEU A 36 -2.96 -12.27 13.36
C LEU A 36 -3.38 -13.18 12.20
N SER A 37 -4.05 -14.29 12.53
CA SER A 37 -4.24 -15.41 11.60
C SER A 37 -5.33 -15.23 10.56
N LYS A 38 -6.25 -14.27 10.71
CA LYS A 38 -7.25 -13.95 9.67
C LYS A 38 -6.80 -12.75 8.83
N PRO A 39 -7.06 -12.79 7.51
CA PRO A 39 -6.86 -11.62 6.68
C PRO A 39 -7.86 -10.51 7.07
N LEU A 40 -7.34 -9.29 7.21
CA LEU A 40 -8.12 -8.07 7.28
C LEU A 40 -8.76 -7.78 5.92
N ASN A 41 -10.07 -7.91 5.84
CA ASN A 41 -10.83 -7.47 4.68
C ASN A 41 -11.56 -6.16 4.98
N TYR A 42 -11.33 -5.15 4.13
CA TYR A 42 -12.07 -3.88 4.19
C TYR A 42 -12.29 -3.33 2.79
N ASP A 43 -13.35 -3.85 2.17
CA ASP A 43 -13.81 -3.40 0.88
C ASP A 43 -14.51 -2.05 1.00
N VAL A 44 -14.25 -1.17 0.05
CA VAL A 44 -14.91 0.13 -0.03
C VAL A 44 -15.54 0.32 -1.40
N GLU A 45 -16.73 0.87 -1.39
CA GLU A 45 -17.47 1.23 -2.60
C GLU A 45 -17.61 2.74 -2.70
N ILE A 46 -17.73 3.21 -3.93
CA ILE A 46 -18.08 4.59 -4.21
C ILE A 46 -19.47 4.89 -3.60
N GLY A 47 -19.70 6.13 -3.21
CA GLY A 47 -20.96 6.51 -2.59
C GLY A 47 -22.16 6.25 -3.49
N LYS A 48 -23.30 5.90 -2.88
CA LYS A 48 -24.55 5.67 -3.60
C LYS A 48 -24.92 6.82 -4.53
N TYR A 49 -24.57 8.06 -4.20
CA TYR A 49 -24.88 9.25 -5.01
C TYR A 49 -23.71 9.76 -5.85
N ALA A 50 -22.55 9.10 -5.82
CA ALA A 50 -21.34 9.57 -6.50
C ALA A 50 -21.51 9.65 -8.03
N HIS A 51 -22.31 8.75 -8.60
CA HIS A 51 -22.64 8.74 -10.03
C HIS A 51 -23.45 9.97 -10.47
N ILE A 52 -24.07 10.69 -9.53
CA ILE A 52 -24.81 11.95 -9.77
C ILE A 52 -23.94 13.15 -9.38
N VAL A 53 -23.34 13.10 -8.18
CA VAL A 53 -22.57 14.21 -7.60
C VAL A 53 -21.31 14.50 -8.41
N HIS A 54 -20.58 13.46 -8.87
CA HIS A 54 -19.35 13.69 -9.63
C HIS A 54 -19.59 14.37 -10.98
N PRO A 55 -20.56 13.94 -11.83
CA PRO A 55 -20.92 14.68 -13.04
C PRO A 55 -21.36 16.10 -12.79
N ILE A 56 -22.24 16.32 -11.80
CA ILE A 56 -22.74 17.66 -11.49
C ILE A 56 -21.59 18.57 -11.07
N LEU A 57 -20.68 18.09 -10.23
CA LEU A 57 -19.53 18.87 -9.78
C LEU A 57 -18.58 19.20 -10.94
N VAL A 58 -18.28 18.23 -11.81
CA VAL A 58 -17.42 18.47 -12.98
C VAL A 58 -18.08 19.42 -13.98
N ALA A 59 -19.38 19.24 -14.27
CA ALA A 59 -20.13 20.12 -15.16
C ALA A 59 -20.23 21.54 -14.60
N GLY A 60 -20.51 21.68 -13.29
CA GLY A 60 -20.59 22.96 -12.61
C GLY A 60 -19.26 23.72 -12.64
N MET A 61 -18.12 23.04 -12.43
CA MET A 61 -16.80 23.64 -12.61
C MET A 61 -16.57 24.09 -14.05
N GLY A 62 -16.93 23.25 -15.04
CA GLY A 62 -16.83 23.58 -16.46
C GLY A 62 -17.65 24.83 -16.83
N ILE A 63 -18.90 24.93 -16.36
CA ILE A 63 -19.77 26.09 -16.54
C ILE A 63 -19.14 27.34 -15.89
N GLY A 64 -18.65 27.22 -14.65
CA GLY A 64 -18.01 28.33 -13.95
C GLY A 64 -16.76 28.85 -14.65
N TYR A 65 -15.87 27.96 -15.12
CA TYR A 65 -14.70 28.36 -15.90
C TYR A 65 -15.06 28.99 -17.23
N THR A 66 -16.09 28.45 -17.91
CA THR A 66 -16.57 28.98 -19.18
C THR A 66 -17.16 30.39 -19.01
N ALA A 67 -17.95 30.62 -17.95
CA ALA A 67 -18.50 31.92 -17.63
C ALA A 67 -17.40 32.94 -17.28
N ALA A 68 -16.39 32.52 -16.51
CA ALA A 68 -15.24 33.36 -16.18
C ALA A 68 -14.36 33.69 -17.40
N LEU A 69 -14.23 32.74 -18.33
CA LEU A 69 -13.55 32.98 -19.61
C LEU A 69 -14.34 33.97 -20.46
N TYR A 70 -15.65 33.78 -20.59
CA TYR A 70 -16.51 34.69 -21.35
C TYR A 70 -16.49 36.12 -20.81
N SER A 71 -16.55 36.29 -19.49
CA SER A 71 -16.49 37.63 -18.88
C SER A 71 -15.18 38.36 -19.15
N ARG A 72 -14.11 37.63 -19.49
CA ARG A 72 -12.78 38.19 -19.78
C ARG A 72 -12.53 38.41 -21.27
N THR A 73 -12.91 37.44 -22.12
CA THR A 73 -12.55 37.49 -23.54
C THR A 73 -13.65 38.07 -24.41
N GLN A 74 -14.93 37.89 -24.03
CA GLN A 74 -16.11 38.20 -24.86
C GLN A 74 -16.09 37.55 -26.27
N GLU A 75 -15.18 36.61 -26.52
CA GLU A 75 -14.99 35.96 -27.82
C GLU A 75 -15.70 34.60 -27.88
N PRO A 76 -16.70 34.42 -28.77
CA PRO A 76 -17.46 33.17 -28.86
C PRO A 76 -16.62 31.95 -29.26
N LEU A 77 -15.60 32.14 -30.11
CA LEU A 77 -14.72 31.05 -30.55
C LEU A 77 -13.82 30.53 -29.43
N ALA A 78 -13.33 31.41 -28.56
CA ALA A 78 -12.55 31.03 -27.39
C ALA A 78 -13.40 30.21 -26.41
N ILE A 79 -14.67 30.59 -26.22
CA ILE A 79 -15.64 29.85 -25.40
C ILE A 79 -15.89 28.46 -25.99
N LEU A 80 -16.21 28.35 -27.28
CA LEU A 80 -16.50 27.07 -27.92
C LEU A 80 -15.30 26.11 -27.88
N SER A 81 -14.09 26.65 -28.07
CA SER A 81 -12.84 25.89 -27.95
C SER A 81 -12.63 25.39 -26.52
N PHE A 82 -12.91 26.23 -25.52
CA PHE A 82 -12.79 25.86 -24.12
C PHE A 82 -13.83 24.80 -23.70
N ILE A 83 -15.08 24.95 -24.11
CA ILE A 83 -16.12 23.94 -23.86
C ILE A 83 -15.72 22.60 -24.46
N SER A 84 -15.26 22.58 -25.72
CA SER A 84 -14.81 21.35 -26.40
C SER A 84 -13.66 20.68 -25.64
N TYR A 85 -12.72 21.47 -25.12
CA TYR A 85 -11.62 21.00 -24.30
C TYR A 85 -12.07 20.42 -22.95
N GLU A 86 -13.01 21.07 -22.26
CA GLU A 86 -13.56 20.57 -20.99
C GLU A 86 -14.38 19.28 -21.18
N VAL A 87 -15.18 19.18 -22.24
CA VAL A 87 -15.91 17.95 -22.59
C VAL A 87 -14.94 16.80 -22.85
N ALA A 88 -13.84 17.03 -23.57
CA ALA A 88 -12.82 16.01 -23.84
C ALA A 88 -12.15 15.48 -22.55
N LYS A 89 -12.03 16.32 -21.51
CA LYS A 89 -11.47 15.93 -20.21
C LYS A 89 -12.44 15.27 -19.26
N PHE A 90 -13.74 15.42 -19.50
CA PHE A 90 -14.80 14.98 -18.59
C PHE A 90 -14.61 13.54 -18.08
N PRO A 91 -14.30 12.53 -18.92
CA PRO A 91 -14.09 11.16 -18.44
C PRO A 91 -12.89 11.03 -17.49
N ALA A 92 -11.80 11.74 -17.75
CA ALA A 92 -10.60 11.71 -16.90
C ALA A 92 -10.85 12.38 -15.54
N MET A 93 -11.64 13.45 -15.52
CA MET A 93 -12.04 14.12 -14.27
C MET A 93 -12.97 13.24 -13.42
N LEU A 94 -13.92 12.53 -14.03
CA LEU A 94 -14.76 11.55 -13.32
C LEU A 94 -13.95 10.40 -12.72
N LEU A 95 -12.99 9.87 -13.49
CA LEU A 95 -12.07 8.84 -13.00
C LEU A 95 -11.23 9.36 -11.82
N ARG A 96 -10.73 10.59 -11.90
CA ARG A 96 -9.97 11.20 -10.81
C ARG A 96 -10.81 11.37 -9.54
N ASN A 97 -12.03 11.92 -9.67
CA ASN A 97 -12.91 12.14 -8.52
C ASN A 97 -13.34 10.83 -7.87
N SER A 98 -13.64 9.80 -8.66
CA SER A 98 -13.95 8.47 -8.12
C SER A 98 -12.77 7.82 -7.38
N ILE A 99 -11.52 7.96 -7.86
CA ILE A 99 -10.34 7.51 -7.09
C ILE A 99 -10.22 8.27 -5.77
N ILE A 100 -10.39 9.60 -5.79
CA ILE A 100 -10.25 10.43 -4.59
C ILE A 100 -11.29 10.02 -3.55
N GLU A 101 -12.55 9.85 -3.95
CA GLU A 101 -13.60 9.39 -3.03
C GLU A 101 -13.29 7.99 -2.48
N LEU A 102 -12.93 7.03 -3.34
CA LEU A 102 -12.57 5.69 -2.90
C LEU A 102 -11.38 5.70 -1.93
N SER A 103 -10.37 6.51 -2.20
CA SER A 103 -9.19 6.66 -1.34
C SER A 103 -9.55 7.27 0.02
N ALA A 104 -10.44 8.26 0.04
CA ALA A 104 -10.93 8.86 1.29
C ALA A 104 -11.74 7.84 2.11
N ARG A 105 -12.64 7.09 1.47
CA ARG A 105 -13.42 6.01 2.11
C ARG A 105 -12.50 4.91 2.62
N GLN A 106 -11.49 4.53 1.84
CA GLN A 106 -10.49 3.56 2.24
C GLN A 106 -9.73 4.05 3.47
N ALA A 107 -9.28 5.30 3.50
CA ALA A 107 -8.59 5.87 4.65
C ALA A 107 -9.46 5.82 5.91
N ILE A 108 -10.76 6.13 5.80
CA ILE A 108 -11.72 6.03 6.91
C ILE A 108 -11.92 4.58 7.37
N ALA A 109 -12.18 3.66 6.43
CA ALA A 109 -12.38 2.25 6.74
C ALA A 109 -11.14 1.64 7.38
N ARG A 110 -9.97 1.94 6.83
CA ARG A 110 -8.67 1.57 7.38
C ARG A 110 -8.48 2.14 8.77
N TRP A 111 -8.71 3.43 8.98
CA TRP A 111 -8.57 4.04 10.31
C TRP A 111 -9.47 3.38 11.36
N LYS A 112 -10.72 3.03 11.00
CA LYS A 112 -11.61 2.26 11.88
C LYS A 112 -11.03 0.89 12.24
N LYS A 113 -10.46 0.16 11.28
CA LYS A 113 -9.80 -1.13 11.52
C LYS A 113 -8.56 -0.99 12.40
N LEU A 114 -7.69 -0.02 12.11
CA LEU A 114 -6.50 0.26 12.92
C LEU A 114 -6.85 0.66 14.35
N ARG A 115 -7.92 1.47 14.53
CA ARG A 115 -8.45 1.83 15.86
C ARG A 115 -9.06 0.64 16.60
N SER A 116 -9.52 -0.38 15.89
CA SER A 116 -10.04 -1.60 16.51
C SER A 116 -8.88 -2.50 16.98
N ILE A 117 -7.80 -2.59 16.18
CA ILE A 117 -6.56 -3.28 16.58
C ILE A 117 -5.92 -2.60 17.79
N SER A 118 -5.84 -1.25 17.81
CA SER A 118 -5.26 -0.52 18.94
C SER A 118 -6.05 -0.65 20.25
N LYS A 119 -7.26 -1.21 20.22
CA LYS A 119 -8.06 -1.49 21.42
C LYS A 119 -7.79 -2.88 22.00
N ILE A 120 -7.05 -3.73 21.28
CA ILE A 120 -6.68 -5.05 21.80
C ILE A 120 -5.70 -4.83 22.96
N PRO A 121 -6.00 -5.35 24.16
CA PRO A 121 -5.12 -5.19 25.32
C PRO A 121 -3.71 -5.71 25.06
N GLY A 122 -2.70 -4.98 25.52
CA GLY A 122 -1.29 -5.38 25.43
C GLY A 122 -0.58 -4.96 24.14
N ILE A 123 -1.31 -4.69 23.05
CA ILE A 123 -0.71 -4.20 21.80
C ILE A 123 -0.09 -2.83 22.03
N SER A 124 1.19 -2.69 21.70
CA SER A 124 1.91 -1.41 21.73
C SER A 124 2.16 -0.85 20.33
N ARG A 125 2.31 -1.74 19.33
CA ARG A 125 2.53 -1.36 17.93
C ARG A 125 1.90 -2.34 16.98
N PHE A 126 1.58 -1.88 15.77
CA PHE A 126 1.15 -2.77 14.71
C PHE A 126 1.64 -2.30 13.34
N SER A 127 1.81 -3.26 12.44
CA SER A 127 2.15 -3.08 11.03
C SER A 127 1.19 -3.89 10.18
N MET A 128 0.74 -3.34 9.05
CA MET A 128 -0.23 -3.99 8.18
C MET A 128 0.38 -4.21 6.79
N LEU A 129 0.40 -5.48 6.35
CA LEU A 129 0.69 -5.84 4.97
C LEU A 129 -0.63 -5.81 4.20
N THR A 130 -0.78 -4.92 3.21
CA THR A 130 -2.04 -4.74 2.48
C THR A 130 -1.91 -5.07 1.00
N ALA A 131 -2.82 -5.91 0.50
CA ALA A 131 -3.16 -6.00 -0.90
C ALA A 131 -4.34 -5.07 -1.20
N SER A 132 -4.32 -4.44 -2.38
CA SER A 132 -5.43 -3.60 -2.84
C SER A 132 -5.71 -3.84 -4.31
N TYR A 133 -6.98 -4.05 -4.64
CA TYR A 133 -7.46 -4.18 -6.01
C TYR A 133 -8.60 -3.18 -6.25
N ILE A 134 -8.58 -2.46 -7.37
CA ILE A 134 -9.61 -1.46 -7.71
C ILE A 134 -10.42 -1.95 -8.90
N GLU A 135 -11.71 -2.10 -8.71
CA GLU A 135 -12.70 -2.39 -9.73
C GLU A 135 -13.17 -1.12 -10.43
N ARG A 136 -13.18 -1.18 -11.76
CA ARG A 136 -13.66 -0.11 -12.63
C ARG A 136 -14.97 -0.52 -13.30
N GLU A 137 -15.90 0.42 -13.39
CA GLU A 137 -17.15 0.33 -14.15
C GLU A 137 -17.26 1.57 -15.05
N GLY A 138 -17.17 1.39 -16.37
CA GLY A 138 -17.24 2.49 -17.34
C GLY A 138 -16.19 3.60 -17.09
N THR A 139 -16.66 4.81 -16.79
CA THR A 139 -15.83 6.00 -16.47
C THR A 139 -15.63 6.22 -14.97
N TYR A 140 -15.96 5.24 -14.13
CA TYR A 140 -15.82 5.30 -12.68
C TYR A 140 -14.98 4.16 -12.14
N PHE A 141 -14.25 4.44 -11.07
CA PHE A 141 -13.82 3.38 -10.15
C PHE A 141 -14.97 3.15 -9.16
N GLN A 142 -15.42 1.90 -9.06
CA GLN A 142 -16.64 1.54 -8.34
C GLN A 142 -16.34 0.99 -6.96
N ARG A 143 -15.37 0.08 -6.88
CA ARG A 143 -15.04 -0.64 -5.65
C ARG A 143 -13.53 -0.77 -5.52
N GLN A 144 -13.03 -0.72 -4.31
CA GLN A 144 -11.68 -1.11 -3.99
C GLN A 144 -11.71 -2.19 -2.92
N ARG A 145 -11.26 -3.39 -3.29
CA ARG A 145 -11.10 -4.51 -2.38
C ARG A 145 -9.75 -4.42 -1.72
N ASN A 146 -9.72 -4.55 -0.40
CA ASN A 146 -8.46 -4.56 0.35
C ASN A 146 -8.45 -5.78 1.24
N SER A 147 -7.40 -6.58 1.10
CA SER A 147 -7.08 -7.66 2.01
C SER A 147 -5.71 -7.39 2.64
N GLY A 148 -5.41 -7.98 3.78
CA GLY A 148 -4.10 -7.79 4.39
C GLY A 148 -3.89 -8.59 5.66
N TYR A 149 -2.66 -8.59 6.14
CA TYR A 149 -2.27 -9.25 7.38
C TYR A 149 -1.73 -8.25 8.38
N VAL A 150 -2.01 -8.49 9.66
CA VAL A 150 -1.60 -7.62 10.75
C VAL A 150 -0.49 -8.29 11.53
N PHE A 151 0.62 -7.59 11.64
CA PHE A 151 1.66 -7.85 12.61
C PHE A 151 1.46 -6.93 13.79
N VAL A 152 1.52 -7.49 14.99
CA VAL A 152 1.36 -6.74 16.24
C VAL A 152 2.56 -7.00 17.13
N GLU A 153 3.00 -5.95 17.81
CA GLU A 153 4.01 -5.99 18.86
C GLU A 153 3.27 -5.72 20.16
N SER A 154 3.48 -6.58 21.16
CA SER A 154 2.77 -6.54 22.43
C SER A 154 3.77 -6.56 23.59
N GLU A 155 3.49 -5.81 24.65
CA GLU A 155 4.31 -5.84 25.87
C GLU A 155 4.10 -7.11 26.68
N GLU A 156 2.91 -7.68 26.61
CA GLU A 156 2.53 -8.91 27.30
C GLU A 156 2.12 -9.99 26.28
N PRO A 157 2.24 -11.29 26.61
CA PRO A 157 1.79 -12.34 25.73
C PRO A 157 0.31 -12.20 25.39
N LEU A 158 -0.01 -12.11 24.09
CA LEU A 158 -1.40 -12.09 23.64
C LEU A 158 -2.03 -13.45 23.88
N LYS A 159 -3.11 -13.47 24.65
CA LYS A 159 -3.88 -14.68 24.87
C LYS A 159 -4.67 -15.04 23.61
N ALA A 160 -4.88 -16.34 23.39
CA ALA A 160 -5.73 -16.86 22.32
C ALA A 160 -7.23 -16.85 22.73
N ASP A 161 -7.65 -15.93 23.59
CA ASP A 161 -9.03 -15.66 23.98
C ASP A 161 -9.38 -14.17 23.86
N GLY A 162 -10.66 -13.87 23.55
CA GLY A 162 -11.20 -12.51 23.46
C GLY A 162 -12.02 -12.22 22.20
N ASP A 163 -12.92 -11.24 22.31
CA ASP A 163 -13.88 -10.86 21.27
C ASP A 163 -13.22 -10.44 19.94
N TRP A 164 -11.98 -9.96 20.00
CA TRP A 164 -11.20 -9.53 18.83
C TRP A 164 -10.71 -10.69 17.95
N ILE A 165 -10.70 -11.92 18.46
CA ILE A 165 -10.27 -13.12 17.71
C ILE A 165 -11.24 -13.48 16.60
N GLU A 166 -12.54 -13.19 16.78
CA GLU A 166 -13.51 -13.39 15.71
C GLU A 166 -13.19 -12.50 14.51
N GLU A 167 -12.75 -11.27 14.75
CA GLU A 167 -12.43 -10.31 13.69
C GLU A 167 -11.05 -10.52 13.08
N PHE A 168 -10.00 -10.70 13.91
CA PHE A 168 -8.61 -10.71 13.45
C PHE A 168 -7.95 -12.10 13.48
N GLY A 169 -8.60 -13.10 14.06
CA GLY A 169 -8.07 -14.44 14.22
C GLY A 169 -7.14 -14.57 15.43
N ALA A 170 -6.83 -15.82 15.76
CA ALA A 170 -5.90 -16.13 16.85
C ALA A 170 -4.50 -15.57 16.56
N PRO A 171 -3.77 -15.10 17.58
CA PRO A 171 -2.41 -14.62 17.43
C PRO A 171 -1.46 -15.80 17.20
N ILE A 172 -0.61 -15.70 16.18
CA ILE A 172 0.47 -16.65 15.91
C ILE A 172 1.76 -16.00 16.40
N GLU A 173 2.36 -16.55 17.45
CA GLU A 173 3.61 -16.03 17.99
C GLU A 173 4.75 -16.19 16.98
N VAL A 174 5.49 -15.10 16.79
CA VAL A 174 6.66 -15.03 15.93
C VAL A 174 7.88 -14.81 16.84
N THR A 175 8.52 -15.91 17.23
CA THR A 175 9.61 -15.90 18.21
C THR A 175 10.90 -15.28 17.68
N ASN A 176 11.13 -15.34 16.36
CA ASN A 176 12.29 -14.74 15.71
C ASN A 176 11.94 -14.25 14.30
N LEU A 177 12.00 -12.92 14.09
CA LEU A 177 11.69 -12.27 12.80
C LEU A 177 12.70 -12.60 11.69
N GLU A 178 13.94 -12.92 12.05
CA GLU A 178 15.02 -13.25 11.12
C GLU A 178 14.93 -14.69 10.62
N GLU A 179 14.50 -15.60 11.50
CA GLU A 179 14.33 -17.02 11.16
C GLU A 179 12.96 -17.33 10.54
N THR A 180 11.99 -16.41 10.69
CA THR A 180 10.67 -16.55 10.07
C THR A 180 10.75 -16.27 8.57
N LYS A 181 10.66 -17.34 7.78
CA LYS A 181 10.78 -17.28 6.32
C LYS A 181 9.44 -17.02 5.67
N LEU A 182 9.45 -16.20 4.64
CA LEU A 182 8.34 -15.92 3.74
C LEU A 182 8.73 -16.38 2.34
N SER A 183 7.89 -17.23 1.77
CA SER A 183 7.95 -17.62 0.36
C SER A 183 6.81 -16.93 -0.36
N LEU A 184 7.14 -15.94 -1.19
CA LEU A 184 6.17 -15.24 -2.03
C LEU A 184 6.23 -15.79 -3.44
N ARG A 185 5.08 -16.07 -4.04
CA ARG A 185 4.99 -16.60 -5.40
C ARG A 185 3.99 -15.83 -6.23
N LEU A 186 4.34 -15.62 -7.50
CA LEU A 186 3.43 -15.01 -8.47
C LEU A 186 2.40 -16.04 -8.94
N LYS A 187 1.14 -15.65 -8.93
CA LYS A 187 0.01 -16.41 -9.47
C LYS A 187 -0.74 -15.58 -10.49
N LEU A 188 -1.18 -16.20 -11.58
CA LEU A 188 -2.02 -15.62 -12.62
C LEU A 188 -3.19 -16.56 -12.94
N GLY A 189 -4.34 -16.33 -12.30
CA GLY A 189 -5.48 -17.25 -12.37
C GLY A 189 -5.11 -18.60 -11.74
N GLU A 190 -5.22 -19.69 -12.51
CA GLU A 190 -4.83 -21.03 -12.04
C GLU A 190 -3.32 -21.33 -12.17
N PHE A 191 -2.56 -20.42 -12.78
CA PHE A 191 -1.14 -20.65 -13.05
C PHE A 191 -0.27 -20.02 -11.96
N GLU A 192 0.56 -20.83 -11.30
CA GLU A 192 1.54 -20.38 -10.31
C GLU A 192 2.95 -20.46 -10.90
N HIS A 193 3.76 -19.43 -10.66
CA HIS A 193 5.14 -19.40 -11.10
C HIS A 193 6.05 -20.21 -10.18
N GLU A 194 7.02 -20.92 -10.76
CA GLU A 194 7.93 -21.80 -10.01
C GLU A 194 8.95 -21.02 -9.18
N VAL A 195 9.45 -19.89 -9.70
CA VAL A 195 10.42 -19.06 -8.98
C VAL A 195 9.71 -18.32 -7.85
N ALA A 196 10.06 -18.64 -6.62
CA ALA A 196 9.61 -17.94 -5.43
C ALA A 196 10.60 -16.83 -5.03
N TRP A 197 10.07 -15.74 -4.49
CA TRP A 197 10.84 -14.79 -3.71
C TRP A 197 10.91 -15.30 -2.27
N GLU A 198 12.06 -15.89 -1.92
CA GLU A 198 12.36 -16.30 -0.55
C GLU A 198 12.96 -15.11 0.22
N THR A 199 12.38 -14.78 1.36
CA THR A 199 12.78 -13.64 2.20
C THR A 199 12.42 -13.90 3.66
N THR A 200 12.78 -12.99 4.55
CA THR A 200 12.42 -13.07 5.97
C THR A 200 11.31 -12.09 6.28
N LEU A 201 10.59 -12.33 7.37
CA LEU A 201 9.60 -11.37 7.83
C LEU A 201 10.25 -10.02 8.19
N LYS A 202 11.47 -10.03 8.75
CA LYS A 202 12.26 -8.82 8.99
C LYS A 202 12.51 -8.03 7.70
N ASP A 203 13.03 -8.69 6.66
CA ASP A 203 13.30 -8.07 5.37
C ASP A 203 12.05 -7.39 4.78
N ILE A 204 10.89 -8.05 4.91
CA ILE A 204 9.62 -7.50 4.44
C ILE A 204 9.22 -6.28 5.27
N LEU A 205 9.24 -6.36 6.61
CA LEU A 205 8.90 -5.23 7.49
C LEU A 205 9.84 -4.02 7.30
N GLU A 206 11.12 -4.28 6.99
CA GLU A 206 12.12 -3.27 6.65
C GLU A 206 12.01 -2.74 5.21
N LYS A 207 10.99 -3.19 4.46
CA LYS A 207 10.72 -2.79 3.08
C LYS A 207 11.92 -3.06 2.17
N LYS A 208 12.58 -4.20 2.34
CA LYS A 208 13.63 -4.63 1.44
C LYS A 208 13.06 -4.87 0.04
N ALA A 209 13.84 -4.49 -0.94
CA ALA A 209 13.45 -4.61 -2.33
C ALA A 209 13.49 -6.06 -2.81
N MET A 210 12.60 -6.41 -3.74
CA MET A 210 12.60 -7.74 -4.37
C MET A 210 13.89 -7.96 -5.17
N PRO A 211 14.55 -9.13 -5.11
CA PRO A 211 15.71 -9.41 -5.95
C PRO A 211 15.38 -9.21 -7.44
N GLU A 212 16.28 -8.56 -8.18
CA GLU A 212 16.06 -8.21 -9.60
C GLU A 212 15.80 -9.46 -10.46
N GLU A 213 16.51 -10.57 -10.17
CA GLU A 213 16.36 -11.86 -10.84
C GLU A 213 14.95 -12.42 -10.71
N VAL A 214 14.37 -12.35 -9.51
CA VAL A 214 13.00 -12.80 -9.25
C VAL A 214 12.00 -11.88 -9.95
N GLY A 215 12.21 -10.56 -9.85
CA GLY A 215 11.36 -9.58 -10.53
C GLY A 215 11.35 -9.74 -12.05
N LYS A 216 12.51 -10.03 -12.64
CA LYS A 216 12.65 -10.29 -14.07
C LYS A 216 11.96 -11.59 -14.46
N ALA A 217 12.21 -12.69 -13.74
CA ALA A 217 11.57 -13.97 -14.01
C ALA A 217 10.03 -13.87 -13.95
N TRP A 218 9.51 -13.17 -12.95
CA TRP A 218 8.07 -12.92 -12.83
C TRP A 218 7.53 -12.06 -13.97
N ALA A 219 8.23 -10.99 -14.35
CA ALA A 219 7.81 -10.13 -15.46
C ALA A 219 7.80 -10.90 -16.80
N ASP A 220 8.84 -11.69 -17.07
CA ASP A 220 8.97 -12.51 -18.28
C ASP A 220 7.85 -13.57 -18.32
N TYR A 221 7.50 -14.16 -17.18
CA TYR A 221 6.39 -15.12 -17.09
C TYR A 221 5.03 -14.48 -17.39
N VAL A 222 4.76 -13.30 -16.83
CA VAL A 222 3.54 -12.54 -17.14
C VAL A 222 3.47 -12.21 -18.63
N ASP A 223 4.57 -11.74 -19.22
CA ASP A 223 4.62 -11.43 -20.64
C ASP A 223 4.43 -12.68 -21.52
N LYS A 224 5.03 -13.83 -21.15
CA LYS A 224 4.85 -15.13 -21.83
C LYS A 224 3.39 -15.62 -21.78
N LEU A 225 2.74 -15.58 -20.62
CA LEU A 225 1.32 -15.93 -20.50
C LEU A 225 0.39 -14.93 -21.23
N GLY A 226 0.91 -13.75 -21.55
CA GLY A 226 0.27 -12.73 -22.37
C GLY A 226 0.59 -12.80 -23.87
N GLU A 227 1.42 -13.73 -24.33
CA GLU A 227 1.73 -13.92 -25.76
C GLU A 227 0.46 -14.24 -26.56
N GLY A 228 0.32 -13.63 -27.74
CA GLY A 228 -0.90 -13.73 -28.57
C GLY A 228 -2.06 -12.83 -28.14
N ARG A 229 -2.00 -12.19 -26.95
CA ARG A 229 -3.05 -11.27 -26.49
C ARG A 229 -2.78 -9.84 -26.93
N SER A 230 -3.84 -9.17 -27.36
CA SER A 230 -3.80 -7.75 -27.70
C SER A 230 -3.41 -6.91 -26.48
N ARG A 231 -2.88 -5.71 -26.75
CA ARG A 231 -2.50 -4.76 -25.69
C ARG A 231 -3.68 -4.41 -24.78
N ARG A 232 -4.91 -4.40 -25.29
CA ARG A 232 -6.12 -4.11 -24.50
C ARG A 232 -6.48 -5.26 -23.56
N GLU A 233 -6.25 -6.51 -23.98
CA GLU A 233 -6.55 -7.72 -23.18
C GLU A 233 -5.53 -7.94 -22.07
N ARG A 234 -4.25 -7.66 -22.31
CA ARG A 234 -3.22 -7.71 -21.24
C ARG A 234 -3.48 -6.72 -20.13
N PHE A 235 -4.21 -5.63 -20.40
CA PHE A 235 -4.62 -4.61 -19.43
C PHE A 235 -6.12 -4.71 -19.09
N SER A 236 -6.76 -5.84 -19.42
CA SER A 236 -8.18 -6.05 -19.10
C SER A 236 -8.39 -6.34 -17.62
N LYS A 237 -9.59 -6.01 -17.13
CA LYS A 237 -10.04 -6.27 -15.74
C LYS A 237 -9.78 -7.72 -15.33
N LYS A 238 -10.16 -8.68 -16.19
CA LYS A 238 -10.02 -10.13 -15.96
C LYS A 238 -8.57 -10.57 -15.76
N TYR A 239 -7.62 -9.96 -16.47
CA TYR A 239 -6.20 -10.29 -16.34
C TYR A 239 -5.59 -9.66 -15.08
N GLU A 240 -6.07 -8.47 -14.67
CA GLU A 240 -5.64 -7.84 -13.42
C GLU A 240 -6.18 -8.56 -12.18
N GLU A 241 -7.41 -9.07 -12.23
CA GLU A 241 -8.03 -9.83 -11.14
C GLU A 241 -7.24 -11.10 -10.82
N GLY A 242 -6.80 -11.83 -11.85
CA GLY A 242 -6.06 -13.07 -11.65
C GLY A 242 -4.62 -12.88 -11.21
N LEU A 243 -4.05 -11.67 -11.29
CA LEU A 243 -2.63 -11.41 -11.00
C LEU A 243 -2.42 -11.21 -9.50
N GLU A 244 -1.79 -12.16 -8.84
CA GLU A 244 -1.67 -12.24 -7.39
C GLU A 244 -0.25 -12.60 -6.95
N VAL A 245 0.13 -12.19 -5.74
CA VAL A 245 1.31 -12.69 -5.04
C VAL A 245 0.82 -13.42 -3.80
N VAL A 246 0.81 -14.75 -3.88
CA VAL A 246 0.47 -15.64 -2.78
C VAL A 246 1.67 -15.85 -1.87
N THR A 247 1.43 -16.00 -0.58
CA THR A 247 2.48 -16.05 0.43
C THR A 247 2.28 -17.21 1.39
N LYS A 248 3.39 -17.88 1.66
CA LYS A 248 3.51 -18.93 2.65
C LYS A 248 4.52 -18.50 3.71
N ILE A 249 4.12 -18.59 4.98
CA ILE A 249 5.01 -18.34 6.11
C ILE A 249 5.52 -19.66 6.65
N THR A 250 6.81 -19.68 6.99
CA THR A 250 7.43 -20.79 7.72
C THR A 250 8.03 -20.22 8.99
N LEU A 251 7.46 -20.64 10.12
CA LEU A 251 7.91 -20.24 11.45
C LEU A 251 9.24 -20.95 11.80
N PRO A 252 10.00 -20.44 12.79
CA PRO A 252 11.28 -21.03 13.20
C PRO A 252 11.17 -22.49 13.64
N ASN A 253 10.00 -22.90 14.17
CA ASN A 253 9.71 -24.27 14.56
C ASN A 253 9.45 -25.23 13.37
N GLY A 254 9.59 -24.76 12.12
CA GLY A 254 9.35 -25.53 10.90
C GLY A 254 7.88 -25.61 10.48
N THR A 255 6.95 -25.05 11.26
CA THR A 255 5.54 -25.01 10.91
C THR A 255 5.34 -24.06 9.74
N SER A 256 4.75 -24.57 8.65
CA SER A 256 4.50 -23.79 7.45
C SER A 256 3.01 -23.65 7.17
N LYS A 257 2.55 -22.42 6.91
CA LYS A 257 1.15 -22.09 6.69
C LYS A 257 0.99 -21.17 5.50
N GLU A 258 0.00 -21.44 4.66
CA GLU A 258 -0.38 -20.51 3.60
C GLU A 258 -1.15 -19.34 4.22
N ILE A 259 -0.62 -18.14 4.01
CA ILE A 259 -1.22 -16.87 4.41
C ILE A 259 -2.11 -16.36 3.26
N GLY A 260 -1.91 -16.79 2.02
CA GLY A 260 -2.71 -16.32 0.88
C GLY A 260 -2.17 -15.03 0.28
N THR A 261 -3.04 -14.21 -0.32
CA THR A 261 -2.62 -13.14 -1.25
C THR A 261 -2.13 -11.87 -0.54
N LEU A 262 -0.85 -11.54 -0.70
CA LEU A 262 -0.22 -10.31 -0.17
C LEU A 262 -0.30 -9.12 -1.13
N LEU A 263 -0.32 -9.35 -2.45
CA LEU A 263 -0.51 -8.29 -3.44
C LEU A 263 -1.42 -8.79 -4.57
N GLN A 264 -2.19 -7.89 -5.17
CA GLN A 264 -3.06 -8.21 -6.31
C GLN A 264 -3.05 -7.09 -7.38
N GLY A 265 -3.29 -7.48 -8.62
CA GLY A 265 -3.54 -6.62 -9.77
C GLY A 265 -2.51 -5.51 -9.95
N LYS A 266 -2.95 -4.25 -9.81
CA LYS A 266 -2.12 -3.07 -10.06
C LYS A 266 -0.91 -2.99 -9.11
N SER A 267 -1.03 -3.49 -7.89
CA SER A 267 0.09 -3.50 -6.93
C SER A 267 1.17 -4.50 -7.35
N VAL A 268 0.78 -5.67 -7.86
CA VAL A 268 1.72 -6.64 -8.45
C VAL A 268 2.38 -6.05 -9.70
N ARG A 269 1.61 -5.38 -10.57
CA ARG A 269 2.21 -4.69 -11.72
C ARG A 269 3.20 -3.61 -11.31
N LYS A 270 2.91 -2.85 -10.26
CA LYS A 270 3.84 -1.84 -9.75
C LYS A 270 5.11 -2.49 -9.21
N LEU A 271 4.98 -3.60 -8.47
CA LEU A 271 6.11 -4.40 -7.99
C LEU A 271 6.99 -4.89 -9.16
N LEU A 272 6.37 -5.40 -10.23
CA LEU A 272 7.06 -5.84 -11.45
C LEU A 272 7.57 -4.68 -12.33
N GLY A 273 7.32 -3.43 -11.92
CA GLY A 273 7.62 -2.24 -12.70
C GLY A 273 6.87 -2.18 -14.04
N MET A 274 5.73 -2.84 -14.19
CA MET A 274 4.90 -2.87 -15.40
C MET A 274 3.91 -1.69 -15.46
N THR A 275 4.40 -0.46 -15.25
CA THR A 275 3.58 0.76 -15.32
C THR A 275 3.55 1.36 -16.73
N LEU A 276 2.45 2.04 -17.08
CA LEU A 276 2.29 2.75 -18.37
C LEU A 276 3.41 3.78 -18.61
N THR A 277 3.93 4.41 -17.55
CA THR A 277 5.01 5.41 -17.59
C THR A 277 6.36 4.80 -17.97
N ARG A 278 6.70 3.59 -17.51
CA ARG A 278 7.93 2.88 -17.92
C ARG A 278 7.91 2.54 -19.42
N ARG A 279 6.74 2.22 -19.98
CA ARG A 279 6.60 1.90 -21.42
C ARG A 279 6.56 3.14 -22.32
N ALA A 280 6.03 4.27 -21.85
CA ALA A 280 6.17 5.55 -22.56
C ALA A 280 7.65 5.98 -22.63
N TRP A 281 8.39 5.78 -21.54
CA TRP A 281 9.84 6.00 -21.50
C TRP A 281 10.64 4.98 -22.31
N SER A 282 10.22 3.71 -22.40
CA SER A 282 10.89 2.73 -23.27
C SER A 282 10.64 3.01 -24.76
N PHE A 283 9.47 3.54 -25.13
CA PHE A 283 9.19 4.04 -26.48
C PHE A 283 10.04 5.27 -26.82
N LEU A 284 10.22 6.20 -25.88
CA LEU A 284 11.13 7.34 -26.04
C LEU A 284 12.62 6.91 -26.09
N LYS A 285 13.01 5.88 -25.32
CA LYS A 285 14.35 5.27 -25.35
C LYS A 285 14.61 4.45 -26.62
N ALA A 286 13.60 3.90 -27.28
CA ALA A 286 13.79 3.26 -28.59
C ALA A 286 14.29 4.24 -29.67
N GLY A 287 14.09 5.55 -29.46
CA GLY A 287 14.68 6.63 -30.28
C GLY A 287 16.07 7.10 -29.82
N PHE A 288 16.55 6.73 -28.63
CA PHE A 288 17.86 7.12 -28.08
C PHE A 288 18.65 5.89 -27.63
N ARG A 289 19.66 5.50 -28.43
CA ARG A 289 20.52 4.34 -28.16
C ARG A 289 21.13 4.37 -26.74
N ARG A 290 20.95 3.23 -26.06
CA ARG A 290 21.76 2.63 -24.98
C ARG A 290 22.05 3.49 -23.72
N THR A 291 21.22 3.31 -22.71
CA THR A 291 21.67 3.21 -21.30
C THR A 291 20.92 2.06 -20.60
N PRO A 292 21.62 1.10 -19.97
CA PRO A 292 21.00 0.07 -19.16
C PRO A 292 20.70 0.68 -17.79
N LEU A 293 19.49 1.19 -17.61
CA LEU A 293 18.97 1.39 -16.26
C LEU A 293 18.22 0.11 -15.93
N GLY A 294 18.92 -0.78 -15.21
CA GLY A 294 18.31 -1.87 -14.45
C GLY A 294 17.15 -1.30 -13.65
N ALA A 295 16.08 -2.07 -13.53
CA ALA A 295 14.96 -1.63 -12.72
C ALA A 295 15.44 -1.61 -11.28
N ASP A 296 15.48 -0.43 -10.66
CA ASP A 296 15.65 -0.39 -9.20
C ASP A 296 14.49 -1.21 -8.61
N PRO A 297 14.79 -2.31 -7.90
CA PRO A 297 13.77 -3.17 -7.37
C PRO A 297 12.89 -2.35 -6.42
N GLN A 298 11.57 -2.39 -6.63
CA GLN A 298 10.65 -1.65 -5.80
C GLN A 298 10.42 -2.43 -4.50
N PRO A 299 10.42 -1.75 -3.33
CA PRO A 299 9.98 -2.39 -2.10
C PRO A 299 8.50 -2.78 -2.20
N LEU A 300 8.08 -3.79 -1.44
CA LEU A 300 6.66 -4.07 -1.30
C LEU A 300 5.93 -2.81 -0.80
N PRO A 301 4.74 -2.48 -1.34
CA PRO A 301 3.94 -1.38 -0.84
C PRO A 301 3.33 -1.75 0.52
N ILE A 302 4.14 -1.66 1.58
CA ILE A 302 3.75 -1.92 2.96
C ILE A 302 3.32 -0.62 3.62
N CYS A 303 2.20 -0.69 4.35
CA CYS A 303 1.68 0.43 5.10
C CYS A 303 2.58 0.79 6.30
N GLU A 304 2.72 2.09 6.56
CA GLU A 304 3.54 2.65 7.64
C GLU A 304 3.25 2.06 9.02
N ARG A 305 4.32 1.89 9.81
CA ARG A 305 4.31 1.49 11.22
C ARG A 305 3.57 2.57 12.01
N VAL A 306 2.47 2.22 12.67
CA VAL A 306 1.72 3.16 13.51
C VAL A 306 2.11 2.89 14.96
N LEU A 307 2.75 3.87 15.58
CA LEU A 307 3.01 3.88 17.02
C LEU A 307 1.73 4.30 17.73
N GLN A 308 1.35 3.59 18.79
CA GLN A 308 0.34 4.08 19.70
C GLN A 308 0.94 5.29 20.42
N GLY A 309 0.52 6.49 20.05
CA GLY A 309 0.84 7.72 20.77
C GLY A 309 -0.19 7.94 21.87
N ASP A 310 0.30 8.27 23.06
CA ASP A 310 -0.48 8.81 24.18
C ASP A 310 -1.17 10.14 23.80
#